data_AF-A0A3D1VNK1-F1
#
_entry.id   AF-A0A3D1VNK1-F1
#
_cell.length_a   1.000
_cell.length_b   1.000
_cell.length_c   1.000
_cell.angle_alpha   90.00
_cell.angle_beta   90.00
_cell.angle_gamma   90.00
#
_symmetry.space_group_name_H-M   'P 1'
#
loop_
_entity.id
_entity.type
_entity.pdbx_description
1 polymer ?
#
loop_
_entity_poly.entity_id
_entity_poly.type
_entity_poly.pdbx_seq_one_letter_code
_entity_poly.pdbx_strand_id
1 'polypeptide(L)' 'MAQVTLGGNPVQTNGELPKPGEACPPMVLIKNDLSELSLQDLRGKKIILNIFPSIDTPTCSKSVKIFNQKASATTNTV' A
#
# COMPACT_ATOMS: atom_id res chain seq x y z
N MET A 1 0.84 -18.01 1.63
CA MET A 1 -0.56 -17.52 1.60
C MET A 1 -0.91 -16.97 2.97
N ALA A 2 -1.59 -15.82 3.05
CA ALA A 2 -2.03 -15.25 4.32
C ALA A 2 -3.53 -15.47 4.51
N GLN A 3 -3.91 -16.01 5.67
CA GLN A 3 -5.32 -16.09 6.08
C GLN A 3 -5.71 -14.76 6.73
N VAL A 4 -6.77 -14.15 6.20
CA VAL A 4 -7.37 -12.90 6.71
C VAL A 4 -8.86 -13.14 7.01
N THR A 5 -9.53 -12.17 7.64
CA THR A 5 -10.97 -12.26 7.93
C THR A 5 -11.75 -11.13 7.26
N LEU A 6 -12.85 -11.46 6.59
CA LEU A 6 -13.81 -10.51 6.03
C LEU A 6 -15.16 -10.65 6.74
N GLY A 7 -15.51 -9.68 7.58
CA GLY A 7 -16.73 -9.75 8.40
C GLY A 7 -16.75 -10.97 9.33
N GLY A 8 -15.59 -11.38 9.83
CA GLY A 8 -15.43 -12.59 10.66
C GLY A 8 -15.24 -13.89 9.89
N ASN A 9 -15.45 -13.90 8.57
CA ASN A 9 -15.28 -15.10 7.75
C ASN A 9 -13.82 -15.23 7.26
N PRO A 10 -13.17 -16.41 7.40
CA PRO A 10 -11.83 -16.60 6.88
C PRO A 10 -11.77 -16.50 5.35
N VAL A 11 -10.77 -15.78 4.84
CA VAL A 11 -10.46 -15.61 3.41
C VAL A 11 -8.96 -15.81 3.22
N GLN A 12 -8.56 -16.38 2.10
CA GLN A 12 -7.15 -16.58 1.74
C GLN A 12 -6.71 -15.53 0.73
N THR A 13 -5.53 -14.93 0.92
CA THR A 13 -4.88 -14.14 -0.13
C THR A 13 -4.10 -15.04 -1.07
N ASN A 14 -3.93 -14.58 -2.30
CA ASN A 14 -2.98 -15.17 -3.23
C ASN A 14 -1.57 -14.67 -2.93
N GLY A 15 -0.58 -15.58 -2.92
CA GLY A 15 0.82 -15.24 -2.69
C GLY A 15 1.19 -15.01 -1.22
N GLU A 16 2.39 -14.45 -1.00
CA GLU A 16 2.96 -14.15 0.32
C GLU A 16 3.41 -12.70 0.40
N LEU A 17 3.27 -12.11 1.59
CA LEU A 17 3.82 -10.79 1.86
C LEU A 17 5.33 -10.91 2.12
N PRO A 18 6.14 -9.96 1.62
CA PRO A 18 7.57 -9.96 1.89
C PRO A 18 7.84 -9.76 3.38
N LYS A 19 8.83 -10.47 3.91
CA LYS A 19 9.26 -10.34 5.31
C LYS A 19 10.16 -9.12 5.50
N PRO A 20 10.29 -8.58 6.72
CA PRO A 20 11.25 -7.52 7.00
C PRO A 20 12.67 -7.92 6.57
N GLY A 21 13.34 -7.04 5.81
CA GLY A 21 14.67 -7.29 5.27
C GLY A 21 14.70 -7.99 3.90
N GLU A 22 13.57 -8.53 3.43
CA GLU A 22 13.47 -9.04 2.05
C GLU A 22 13.30 -7.89 1.06
N ALA A 23 13.79 -8.10 -0.17
CA ALA A 23 13.59 -7.14 -1.25
C ALA A 23 12.09 -7.08 -1.62
N CYS A 24 11.57 -5.85 -1.77
CA CYS A 24 10.21 -5.64 -2.25
C CYS A 24 10.07 -6.16 -3.69
N PRO A 25 9.05 -6.97 -4.02
CA PRO A 25 8.82 -7.44 -5.38
C PRO A 25 8.64 -6.28 -6.37
N PRO A 26 9.14 -6.40 -7.61
CA PRO A 26 8.94 -5.38 -8.62
C PRO A 26 7.45 -5.27 -8.98
N MET A 27 6.95 -4.05 -9.07
CA MET A 27 5.57 -3.77 -9.47
C MET A 27 5.49 -2.47 -10.28
N VAL A 28 4.56 -2.47 -11.22
CA VAL A 28 4.16 -1.30 -12.02
C VAL A 28 2.69 -1.04 -11.70
N LEU A 29 2.39 0.18 -11.27
CA LEU A 29 1.05 0.65 -10.93
C LEU A 29 0.61 1.75 -11.90
N ILE A 30 -0.70 2.01 -11.95
CA ILE A 30 -1.27 3.12 -12.70
C ILE A 30 -1.64 4.25 -11.75
N LYS A 31 -1.18 5.46 -12.04
CA LYS A 31 -1.51 6.67 -11.30
C LYS A 31 -2.87 7.22 -11.70
N ASN A 32 -3.37 8.19 -10.93
CA ASN A 32 -4.62 8.92 -11.23
C ASN A 32 -4.58 9.67 -12.58
N ASP A 33 -3.38 10.03 -13.05
CA ASP A 33 -3.15 10.66 -14.36
C ASP A 33 -3.04 9.63 -15.52
N LEU A 34 -3.34 8.36 -15.24
CA LEU A 34 -3.24 7.21 -16.14
C LEU A 34 -1.84 6.82 -16.60
N SER A 35 -0.80 7.52 -16.13
CA SER A 35 0.58 7.13 -16.44
C SER A 35 1.08 6.05 -15.48
N GLU A 36 2.05 5.27 -15.97
CA GLU A 36 2.68 4.20 -15.21
C GLU A 36 3.59 4.74 -14.09
N LEU A 37 3.68 3.97 -13.00
CA LEU A 37 4.59 4.16 -11.90
C LEU A 37 5.27 2.84 -11.59
N SER A 38 6.57 2.74 -11.86
CA SER A 38 7.40 1.64 -11.41
C SER A 38 7.97 1.95 -10.03
N LEU A 39 8.06 0.95 -9.13
CA LEU A 39 8.81 1.15 -7.88
C LEU A 39 10.28 1.48 -8.12
N GLN A 40 10.81 1.16 -9.31
CA GLN A 40 12.18 1.52 -9.68
C GLN A 40 12.33 3.05 -9.83
N ASP A 41 11.29 3.75 -10.26
CA ASP A 41 11.27 5.21 -10.41
C ASP A 41 11.32 5.93 -9.05
N LEU A 42 10.99 5.20 -7.97
CA LEU A 42 10.97 5.69 -6.59
C LEU A 42 12.23 5.30 -5.81
N ARG A 43 13.26 4.73 -6.46
CA ARG A 43 14.52 4.36 -5.81
C ARG A 43 15.14 5.54 -5.08
N GLY A 44 15.72 5.24 -3.91
CA GLY A 44 16.31 6.25 -3.04
C GLY A 44 15.31 6.97 -2.14
N LYS A 45 14.00 6.70 -2.25
CA LYS A 45 12.96 7.16 -1.33
C LYS A 45 12.51 6.02 -0.41
N LYS A 46 11.97 6.38 0.77
CA LYS A 46 11.21 5.46 1.61
C LYS A 46 9.81 5.35 1.03
N ILE A 47 9.37 4.15 0.69
CA ILE A 47 8.06 3.92 0.08
C ILE A 47 7.13 3.29 1.12
N ILE A 48 5.95 3.88 1.33
CA ILE A 48 4.90 3.31 2.18
C ILE A 48 3.74 2.86 1.30
N LEU A 49 3.59 1.54 1.14
CA LEU A 49 2.47 0.95 0.41
C LEU A 49 1.24 0.81 1.32
N ASN A 50 0.36 1.81 1.29
CA ASN A 50 -0.91 1.80 2.03
C ASN A 50 -2.03 1.16 1.18
N ILE A 51 -2.26 -0.15 1.33
CA ILE A 51 -3.08 -0.97 0.43
C ILE A 51 -4.50 -1.16 0.98
N PHE A 52 -5.51 -0.97 0.12
CA PHE A 52 -6.94 -1.11 0.45
C PHE A 52 -7.67 -1.96 -0.59
N PRO A 53 -8.76 -2.68 -0.23
CA PRO A 53 -9.65 -3.30 -1.21
C PRO A 53 -10.33 -2.27 -2.14
N SER A 54 -10.73 -1.13 -1.58
CA SER A 54 -11.21 0.05 -2.30
C SER A 54 -10.98 1.29 -1.44
N ILE A 55 -10.55 2.38 -2.07
CA ILE A 55 -10.44 3.71 -1.42
C ILE A 55 -11.75 4.50 -1.49
N ASP A 56 -12.66 4.12 -2.38
CA ASP A 56 -13.94 4.81 -2.62
C ASP A 56 -15.04 4.24 -1.73
N THR A 57 -14.90 4.45 -0.42
CA THR A 57 -15.93 4.05 0.56
C THR A 57 -16.22 5.18 1.55
N PRO A 58 -17.49 5.33 1.98
CA PRO A 58 -17.92 6.50 2.78
C PRO A 58 -17.46 6.43 4.25
N THR A 59 -16.99 5.28 4.73
CA THR A 59 -16.83 5.01 6.17
C THR A 59 -15.37 4.91 6.60
N CYS A 60 -14.94 5.98 7.27
CA CYS A 60 -13.66 6.21 7.97
C CYS A 60 -12.41 6.55 7.14
N SER A 61 -12.53 7.54 6.24
CA SER A 61 -11.35 8.19 5.63
C SER A 61 -10.50 9.03 6.61
N LYS A 62 -10.95 9.29 7.84
CA LYS A 62 -10.23 10.21 8.76
C LYS A 62 -8.92 9.62 9.28
N SER A 63 -8.91 8.36 9.72
CA SER A 63 -7.69 7.68 10.19
C SER A 63 -6.67 7.53 9.06
N VAL A 64 -7.12 7.11 7.87
CA VAL A 64 -6.29 7.00 6.66
C VAL A 64 -5.72 8.35 6.27
N LYS A 65 -6.53 9.42 6.28
CA LYS A 65 -6.06 10.79 6.00
C LYS A 65 -5.00 11.25 7.00
N ILE A 66 -5.22 11.04 8.30
CA ILE A 66 -4.24 11.41 9.33
C ILE A 66 -2.94 10.61 9.18
N PHE A 67 -3.05 9.30 8.91
CA PHE A 67 -1.89 8.46 8.66
C PHE A 67 -1.10 8.97 7.44
N ASN A 68 -1.76 9.19 6.32
CA ASN A 68 -1.13 9.68 5.10
C ASN A 68 -0.46 11.05 5.31
N GLN A 69 -1.07 11.95 6.08
CA GLN A 69 -0.46 13.24 6.46
C GLN A 69 0.82 13.09 7.28
N LYS A 70 0.84 12.16 8.25
CA LYS A 70 2.02 11.90 9.07
C LYS A 70 3.13 11.19 8.28
N ALA A 71 2.75 10.24 7.43
CA ALA A 71 3.66 9.51 6.57
C ALA A 71 4.38 10.44 5.60
N SER A 72 3.66 11.31 4.90
CA SER A 72 4.23 12.25 3.93
C SER A 72 5.08 13.36 4.57
N ALA A 73 4.88 13.65 5.86
CA ALA A 73 5.73 14.57 6.61
C ALA A 73 7.10 13.97 7.01
N THR A 74 7.29 12.66 6.83
CA THR A 74 8.55 11.99 7.13
C THR A 74 9.57 12.23 6.03
N THR A 75 10.84 12.44 6.39
CA THR A 75 11.91 12.76 5.44
C THR A 75 12.02 11.72 4.33
N ASN A 76 11.88 12.18 3.08
CA ASN A 76 12.07 11.40 1.87
C ASN A 76 11.14 10.18 1.77
N THR A 77 9.90 10.33 2.25
CA THR A 77 8.87 9.29 2.23
C THR A 77 7.80 9.61 1.18
N VAL A 78 7.40 8.59 0.41
CA VAL A 78 6.31 8.64 -0.58
C VAL A 78 5.33 7.49 -0.40
#